data_AF-A0AA37VCW2-F1
#
_entry.id   AF-A0AA37VCW2-F1
#
_cell.length_a   1.000
_cell.length_b   1.000
_cell.length_c   1.000
_cell.angle_alpha   90.00
_cell.angle_beta   90.00
_cell.angle_gamma   90.00
#
_symmetry.space_group_name_H-M   'P 1'
#
loop_
_entity.id
_entity.type
_entity.pdbx_description
1 polymer ?
#
loop_
_entity_poly.entity_id
_entity_poly.type
_entity_poly.pdbx_seq_one_letter_code
_entity_poly.pdbx_strand_id
1 'polypeptide(L)'
;MSQRHTIHREIVEVTVAHAATAERLSTAVSDAVRQAVTPLLERMFDELTPQAELIRIDRLELDLGRLELATLARELPARIAAQLPAALRQSAALAGRSDVGSTGPAQGARAKPAADAAALLVINHFAASGTLPWWCDGRERELLDRAAGDALQRSPASLGHSLRGLISNPTAMNRLVGHLTDATLERIIAALAPDRAADLRALAMLLQNVSIDDLTPRQTRLAIWRGQLQAALAGSPADAVETAITATAVAARVPLLSMLQACEAAIAKQPAPTDATARVVELARLHSGLGAAQPGTALQAELAPLGARLPEHAQPAWTDAVMRLAQAAAGPGFDALLSAVLQPLRQAGLITSADAERLRARLSPAPAHQPPRPRSDPDETHAVMAAGVCLLWPFLRRMFARRGLLDDKETGFVSLAARQRAVLLLHHLATGETDAPEFALLLPKVLCGLPPSDPCEIAEPVTETEQAEAAQLLDAAIAHASCLGAISPAGLRETFLMRPGLLGTRDGAWLLRLERRSPDVLLERLPWTLQWLRLPWMQAAMRVEW
;
A
#
# COMPACT_ATOMS: atom_id res chain seq x y z
N MET A 1 29.70 12.56 -6.40
CA MET A 1 29.98 11.28 -5.74
C MET A 1 28.64 10.74 -5.27
N SER A 2 28.30 9.49 -5.62
CA SER A 2 27.04 8.89 -5.16
C SER A 2 27.18 8.55 -3.67
N GLN A 3 26.39 9.21 -2.83
CA GLN A 3 26.31 8.92 -1.40
C GLN A 3 25.94 7.44 -1.22
N ARG A 4 26.78 6.66 -0.51
CA ARG A 4 26.59 5.19 -0.35
C ARG A 4 25.90 4.80 0.95
N HIS A 5 25.53 5.78 1.76
CA HIS A 5 24.92 5.59 3.08
C HIS A 5 23.65 6.44 3.20
N THR A 6 22.76 6.03 4.09
CA THR A 6 21.54 6.79 4.40
C THR A 6 21.32 6.78 5.91
N ILE A 7 21.20 7.96 6.51
CA ILE A 7 20.95 8.13 7.94
C ILE A 7 19.50 8.59 8.10
N HIS A 8 18.71 7.83 8.85
CA HIS A 8 17.29 8.14 9.03
C HIS A 8 17.08 9.41 9.87
N ARG A 9 17.77 9.48 11.01
CA ARG A 9 17.66 10.59 11.96
C ARG A 9 18.96 10.71 12.71
N GLU A 10 19.50 11.93 12.72
CA GLU A 10 20.58 12.33 13.61
C GLU A 10 19.97 13.12 14.77
N ILE A 11 20.27 12.70 16.01
CA ILE A 11 19.83 13.41 17.21
C ILE A 11 21.08 13.76 17.99
N VAL A 12 21.26 15.05 18.25
CA VAL A 12 22.28 15.54 19.17
C VAL A 12 21.57 15.97 20.45
N GLU A 13 21.73 15.18 21.50
CA GLU A 13 21.24 15.52 22.82
C GLU A 13 22.34 16.22 23.61
N VAL A 14 22.03 17.40 24.16
CA VAL A 14 23.00 18.19 24.91
C VAL A 14 22.40 18.64 26.24
N THR A 15 23.08 18.31 27.32
CA THR A 15 22.70 18.74 28.67
C THR A 15 23.48 19.99 29.06
N VAL A 16 22.77 21.07 29.41
CA VAL A 16 23.36 22.32 29.91
C VAL A 16 22.84 22.67 31.29
N ALA A 17 23.66 23.37 32.08
CA ALA A 17 23.28 23.79 33.43
C ALA A 17 22.23 24.94 33.44
N HIS A 18 22.15 25.75 32.39
CA HIS A 18 21.28 26.94 32.36
C HIS A 18 20.58 27.11 31.01
N ALA A 19 19.28 27.44 31.02
CA ALA A 19 18.46 27.62 29.83
C ALA A 19 18.99 28.71 28.87
N ALA A 20 19.54 29.82 29.38
CA ALA A 20 20.15 30.88 28.57
C ALA A 20 21.42 30.45 27.80
N THR A 21 21.99 29.29 28.13
CA THR A 21 23.11 28.69 27.40
C THR A 21 22.61 27.76 26.29
N ALA A 22 21.38 27.24 26.39
CA ALA A 22 20.81 26.29 25.45
C ALA A 22 20.63 26.88 24.04
N GLU A 23 20.14 28.12 23.91
CA GLU A 23 19.93 28.73 22.58
C GLU A 23 21.26 28.97 21.84
N ARG A 24 22.23 29.60 22.50
CA ARG A 24 23.56 29.85 21.92
C ARG A 24 24.28 28.55 21.56
N LEU A 25 24.09 27.51 22.38
CA LEU A 25 24.65 26.20 22.13
C LEU A 25 23.94 25.49 20.97
N SER A 26 22.62 25.60 20.84
CA SER A 26 21.86 24.97 19.76
C SER A 26 22.34 25.44 18.39
N THR A 27 22.58 26.74 18.21
CA THR A 27 23.16 27.28 16.97
C THR A 27 24.57 26.74 16.74
N ALA A 28 25.45 26.83 17.73
CA ALA A 28 26.83 26.37 17.61
C ALA A 28 26.95 24.86 17.31
N VAL A 29 26.10 24.04 17.93
CA VAL A 29 25.99 22.60 17.66
C VAL A 29 25.47 22.36 16.25
N SER A 30 24.40 23.05 15.85
CA SER A 30 23.81 22.89 14.51
C SER A 30 24.81 23.25 13.40
N ASP A 31 25.60 24.31 13.59
CA ASP A 31 26.65 24.71 12.66
C ASP A 31 27.79 23.70 12.62
N ALA A 32 28.27 23.26 13.79
CA ALA A 32 29.32 22.24 13.88
C ALA A 32 28.90 20.91 13.23
N VAL A 33 27.65 20.50 13.43
CA VAL A 33 27.08 19.31 12.80
C VAL A 33 27.11 19.46 11.28
N ARG A 34 26.49 20.52 10.76
CA ARG A 34 26.37 20.76 9.32
C ARG A 34 27.72 20.93 8.62
N GLN A 35 28.66 21.64 9.24
CA GLN A 35 29.93 22.01 8.61
C GLN A 35 31.03 20.95 8.77
N ALA A 36 31.03 20.20 9.87
CA ALA A 36 32.14 19.31 10.21
C ALA A 36 31.73 17.86 10.47
N VAL A 37 30.61 17.62 11.16
CA VAL A 37 30.17 16.25 11.48
C VAL A 37 29.58 15.56 10.26
N THR A 38 28.65 16.19 9.53
CA THR A 38 28.04 15.57 8.35
C THR A 38 29.09 15.15 7.31
N PRO A 39 30.05 16.01 6.89
CA PRO A 39 31.09 15.59 5.95
C PRO A 39 32.07 14.54 6.51
N LEU A 40 32.22 14.48 7.84
CA LEU A 40 33.03 13.44 8.51
C LEU A 40 32.31 12.09 8.47
N LEU A 41 31.02 12.06 8.84
CA LEU A 41 30.19 10.86 8.79
C LEU A 41 30.11 10.32 7.37
N GLU A 42 29.92 11.20 6.38
CA GLU A 42 29.87 10.81 4.97
C GLU A 42 31.12 10.05 4.54
N ARG A 43 32.31 10.63 4.79
CA ARG A 43 33.57 9.97 4.48
C ARG A 43 33.75 8.66 5.23
N MET A 44 33.47 8.64 6.53
CA MET A 44 33.68 7.45 7.36
C MET A 44 32.76 6.31 6.93
N PHE A 45 31.49 6.56 6.64
CA PHE A 45 30.56 5.53 6.18
C PHE A 45 30.87 5.04 4.76
N ASP A 46 31.32 5.92 3.87
CA ASP A 46 31.75 5.53 2.53
C ASP A 46 33.02 4.65 2.57
N GLU A 47 33.96 4.92 3.49
CA GLU A 47 35.17 4.11 3.71
C GLU A 47 34.89 2.72 4.29
N LEU A 48 33.82 2.58 5.09
CA LEU A 48 33.45 1.33 5.76
C LEU A 48 32.79 0.31 4.83
N THR A 49 32.33 0.74 3.65
CA THR A 49 31.54 -0.10 2.74
C THR A 49 32.24 -0.28 1.38
N PRO A 50 33.48 -0.82 1.33
CA PRO A 50 34.20 -1.02 0.07
C PRO A 50 33.67 -2.20 -0.77
N GLN A 51 32.96 -3.14 -0.14
CA GLN A 51 32.27 -4.25 -0.81
C GLN A 51 30.76 -3.96 -0.79
N ALA A 52 30.02 -4.39 -1.82
CA ALA A 52 28.59 -4.13 -2.01
C ALA A 52 27.69 -4.83 -0.94
N GLU A 53 27.89 -4.50 0.32
CA GLU A 53 27.20 -5.04 1.49
C GLU A 53 26.34 -3.94 2.12
N LEU A 54 25.03 -4.20 2.28
CA LEU A 54 24.14 -3.29 3.00
C LEU A 54 24.28 -3.51 4.50
N ILE A 55 24.74 -2.50 5.23
CA ILE A 55 24.78 -2.51 6.70
C ILE A 55 23.60 -1.68 7.22
N ARG A 56 22.62 -2.35 7.84
CA ARG A 56 21.53 -1.69 8.56
C ARG A 56 21.87 -1.62 10.04
N ILE A 57 21.73 -0.43 10.62
CA ILE A 57 21.88 -0.20 12.06
C ILE A 57 20.61 0.51 12.52
N ASP A 58 19.83 -0.14 13.39
CA ASP A 58 18.56 0.41 13.86
C ASP A 58 18.75 1.64 14.76
N ARG A 59 19.81 1.64 15.58
CA ARG A 59 20.19 2.75 16.46
C ARG A 59 21.69 2.70 16.74
N LEU A 60 22.36 3.84 16.59
CA LEU A 60 23.77 4.02 16.93
C LEU A 60 23.88 5.20 17.89
N GLU A 61 24.38 4.95 19.10
CA GLU A 61 24.57 5.98 20.12
C GLU A 61 26.05 6.18 20.39
N LEU A 62 26.46 7.45 20.46
CA LEU A 62 27.82 7.84 20.79
C LEU A 62 27.78 8.73 22.02
N ASP A 63 28.37 8.28 23.12
CA ASP A 63 28.59 9.12 24.29
C ASP A 63 29.91 9.91 24.14
N LEU A 64 29.78 11.14 23.67
CA LEU A 64 30.91 12.04 23.45
C LEU A 64 31.46 12.65 24.75
N GLY A 65 30.77 12.43 25.88
CA GLY A 65 31.14 12.96 27.18
C GLY A 65 30.99 14.47 27.30
N ARG A 66 31.82 15.09 28.14
CA ARG A 66 31.82 16.54 28.35
C ARG A 66 32.66 17.25 27.29
N LEU A 67 32.08 18.26 26.66
CA LEU A 67 32.68 19.10 25.63
C LEU A 67 32.67 20.56 26.09
N GLU A 68 33.72 21.31 25.80
CA GLU A 68 33.78 22.74 26.09
C GLU A 68 33.17 23.57 24.96
N LEU A 69 32.34 24.56 25.30
CA LEU A 69 31.65 25.41 24.31
C LEU A 69 32.64 26.16 23.40
N ALA A 70 33.77 26.61 23.94
CA ALA A 70 34.76 27.40 23.21
C ALA A 70 35.49 26.59 22.12
N THR A 71 35.59 25.28 22.29
CA THR A 71 36.30 24.36 21.39
C THR A 71 35.37 23.35 20.72
N LEU A 72 34.06 23.48 20.92
CA LEU A 72 33.02 22.55 20.48
C LEU A 72 33.14 22.21 18.99
N ALA A 73 33.32 23.21 18.14
CA ALA A 73 33.43 23.04 16.68
C ALA A 73 34.59 22.11 16.27
N ARG A 74 35.64 22.01 17.10
CA ARG A 74 36.79 21.14 16.87
C ARG A 74 36.66 19.82 17.62
N GLU A 75 36.20 19.84 18.87
CA GLU A 75 36.14 18.65 19.72
C GLU A 75 35.03 17.69 19.30
N LEU A 76 33.88 18.20 18.87
CA LEU A 76 32.74 17.39 18.45
C LEU A 76 33.10 16.43 17.31
N PRO A 77 33.60 16.89 16.13
CA PRO A 77 34.00 15.98 15.06
C PRO A 77 35.16 15.06 15.47
N ALA A 78 36.13 15.54 16.25
CA ALA A 78 37.26 14.72 16.69
C ALA A 78 36.84 13.55 17.59
N ARG A 79 35.90 13.79 18.53
CA ARG A 79 35.36 12.76 19.41
C ARG A 79 34.53 11.72 18.64
N ILE A 80 33.72 12.18 17.68
CA ILE A 80 32.96 11.29 16.79
C ILE A 80 33.93 10.41 15.98
N ALA A 81 34.94 10.99 15.36
CA ALA A 81 35.94 10.25 14.58
C ALA A 81 36.65 9.16 15.41
N ALA A 82 36.93 9.44 16.69
CA ALA A 82 37.60 8.50 17.57
C ALA A 82 36.68 7.34 18.03
N GLN A 83 35.40 7.61 18.30
CA GLN A 83 34.48 6.63 18.88
C GLN A 83 33.67 5.85 17.86
N LEU A 84 33.31 6.47 16.74
CA LEU A 84 32.43 5.89 15.71
C LEU A 84 32.91 4.52 15.22
N PRO A 85 34.21 4.28 14.91
CA PRO A 85 34.67 2.98 14.44
C PRO A 85 34.45 1.85 15.46
N ALA A 86 34.61 2.14 16.75
CA ALA A 86 34.41 1.15 17.80
C ALA A 86 32.91 0.83 17.98
N ALA A 87 32.06 1.87 18.00
CA ALA A 87 30.61 1.72 18.10
C ALA A 87 30.05 0.89 16.94
N LEU A 88 30.49 1.16 15.71
CA LEU A 88 30.07 0.41 14.52
C LEU A 88 30.50 -1.06 14.56
N ARG A 89 31.74 -1.35 15.00
CA ARG A 89 32.19 -2.74 15.19
C ARG A 89 31.37 -3.47 16.26
N GLN A 90 31.01 -2.79 17.34
CA GLN A 90 30.17 -3.37 18.39
C GLN A 90 28.75 -3.65 17.88
N SER A 91 28.15 -2.71 17.15
CA SER A 91 26.85 -2.91 16.50
C SER A 91 26.88 -4.06 15.48
N ALA A 92 27.97 -4.19 14.71
CA ALA A 92 28.16 -5.29 13.76
C ALA A 92 28.43 -6.65 14.44
N ALA A 93 29.12 -6.67 15.59
CA ALA A 93 29.44 -7.89 16.34
C ALA A 93 28.24 -8.46 17.12
N LEU A 94 27.39 -7.59 17.68
CA LEU A 94 26.11 -7.97 18.29
C LEU A 94 25.18 -8.64 17.27
N ALA A 95 25.27 -8.21 16.02
CA ALA A 95 24.55 -8.74 14.89
C ALA A 95 24.93 -10.21 14.55
N GLY A 96 26.19 -10.62 14.71
CA GLY A 96 26.64 -11.99 14.41
C GLY A 96 26.22 -13.06 15.43
N ARG A 97 25.53 -12.70 16.52
CA ARG A 97 25.16 -13.61 17.61
C ARG A 97 23.68 -14.02 17.62
N SER A 98 22.87 -13.51 16.70
CA SER A 98 21.41 -13.67 16.70
C SER A 98 20.88 -14.94 16.03
N ASP A 99 21.76 -15.83 15.54
CA ASP A 99 21.38 -17.18 15.15
C ASP A 99 21.42 -18.07 16.41
N VAL A 100 20.28 -18.12 17.11
CA VAL A 100 19.71 -19.24 17.88
C VAL A 100 18.68 -18.66 18.86
N GLY A 101 17.42 -18.86 18.50
CA GLY A 101 16.20 -18.80 19.31
C GLY A 101 16.18 -17.95 20.59
N SER A 102 15.55 -16.78 20.54
CA SER A 102 14.71 -16.31 21.65
C SER A 102 13.64 -15.33 21.18
N THR A 103 12.37 -15.68 21.43
CA THR A 103 11.20 -14.82 21.31
C THR A 103 11.13 -13.86 22.52
N GLY A 104 11.56 -12.61 22.32
CA GLY A 104 11.41 -11.51 23.28
C GLY A 104 11.77 -10.16 22.63
N PRO A 105 11.23 -9.03 23.13
CA PRO A 105 11.46 -7.71 22.52
C PRO A 105 12.84 -7.21 22.92
N ALA A 106 13.87 -7.58 22.14
CA ALA A 106 15.22 -7.07 22.30
C ALA A 106 15.42 -5.85 21.38
N GLN A 107 15.57 -4.67 21.99
CA GLN A 107 16.16 -3.48 21.38
C GLN A 107 17.65 -3.76 21.17
N GLY A 108 18.04 -4.05 19.94
CA GLY A 108 19.42 -4.33 19.56
C GLY A 108 19.53 -4.49 18.04
N ALA A 109 20.58 -3.91 17.46
CA ALA A 109 20.83 -3.86 16.02
C ALA A 109 20.62 -5.22 15.34
N ARG A 110 19.70 -5.29 14.37
CA ARG A 110 19.53 -6.47 13.52
C ARG A 110 20.63 -6.53 12.47
N ALA A 111 21.28 -7.69 12.37
CA ALA A 111 22.36 -7.95 11.42
C ALA A 111 21.94 -7.96 9.96
N LYS A 112 22.89 -7.49 9.13
CA LYS A 112 23.14 -7.79 7.72
C LYS A 112 22.08 -8.68 7.04
N PRO A 113 21.10 -8.09 6.35
CA PRO A 113 20.58 -8.75 5.19
C PRO A 113 21.73 -8.81 4.17
N ALA A 114 22.07 -9.98 3.66
CA ALA A 114 22.79 -10.01 2.39
C ALA A 114 21.98 -9.23 1.33
N ALA A 115 22.60 -8.75 0.26
CA ALA A 115 21.94 -7.83 -0.67
C ALA A 115 20.62 -8.40 -1.28
N ASP A 116 20.44 -9.72 -1.22
CA ASP A 116 19.20 -10.46 -1.46
C ASP A 116 18.13 -10.26 -0.36
N ALA A 117 18.50 -10.28 0.91
CA ALA A 117 17.60 -10.02 2.03
C ALA A 117 17.16 -8.54 2.08
N ALA A 118 17.95 -7.60 1.57
CA ALA A 118 17.50 -6.21 1.37
C ALA A 118 16.34 -6.12 0.37
N ALA A 119 16.46 -6.82 -0.77
CA ALA A 119 15.41 -6.88 -1.77
C ALA A 119 14.14 -7.56 -1.23
N LEU A 120 14.27 -8.65 -0.47
CA LEU A 120 13.14 -9.31 0.18
C LEU A 120 12.46 -8.43 1.24
N LEU A 121 13.23 -7.64 1.99
CA LEU A 121 12.67 -6.67 2.95
C LEU A 121 11.82 -5.62 2.24
N VAL A 122 12.29 -5.08 1.11
CA VAL A 122 11.52 -4.12 0.31
C VAL A 122 10.21 -4.74 -0.18
N ILE A 123 10.28 -5.94 -0.77
CA ILE A 123 9.11 -6.67 -1.29
C ILE A 123 8.10 -6.94 -0.16
N ASN A 124 8.57 -7.48 0.98
CA ASN A 124 7.71 -7.84 2.10
C ASN A 124 7.09 -6.61 2.77
N HIS A 125 7.87 -5.55 2.98
CA HIS A 125 7.39 -4.29 3.55
C HIS A 125 6.31 -3.67 2.66
N PHE A 126 6.56 -3.60 1.36
CA PHE A 126 5.60 -3.06 0.40
C PHE A 126 4.33 -3.89 0.30
N ALA A 127 4.45 -5.22 0.21
CA ALA A 127 3.29 -6.10 0.16
C ALA A 127 2.39 -5.93 1.40
N ALA A 128 2.99 -5.87 2.59
CA ALA A 128 2.26 -5.73 3.84
C ALA A 128 1.61 -4.35 4.01
N SER A 129 2.36 -3.27 3.74
CA SER A 129 1.95 -1.91 4.11
C SER A 129 1.46 -1.03 2.96
N GLY A 130 1.81 -1.36 1.71
CA GLY A 130 1.60 -0.47 0.55
C GLY A 130 2.53 0.74 0.53
N THR A 131 3.49 0.82 1.47
CA THR A 131 4.49 1.89 1.57
C THR A 131 5.88 1.35 1.23
N LEU A 132 6.83 2.23 0.97
CA LEU A 132 8.24 1.85 0.88
C LEU A 132 8.94 2.05 2.23
N PRO A 133 9.97 1.24 2.53
CA PRO A 133 10.86 1.55 3.64
C PRO A 133 11.51 2.93 3.47
N TRP A 134 11.82 3.61 4.58
CA TRP A 134 12.31 5.00 4.58
C TRP A 134 13.63 5.20 3.82
N TRP A 135 14.43 4.15 3.61
CA TRP A 135 15.70 4.19 2.87
C TRP A 135 15.55 4.02 1.36
N CYS A 136 14.35 3.72 0.87
CA CYS A 136 14.08 3.57 -0.57
C CYS A 136 13.77 4.91 -1.22
N ASP A 137 14.26 5.14 -2.43
CA ASP A 137 13.86 6.30 -3.23
C ASP A 137 12.50 6.04 -3.89
N GLY A 138 11.45 6.72 -3.41
CA GLY A 138 10.11 6.61 -3.96
C GLY A 138 9.93 7.22 -5.36
N ARG A 139 10.98 7.77 -5.99
CA ARG A 139 10.97 8.21 -7.39
C ARG A 139 11.18 7.07 -8.37
N GLU A 140 11.78 5.98 -7.93
CA GLU A 140 12.12 4.86 -8.79
C GLU A 140 10.90 3.95 -9.00
N ARG A 141 10.15 4.17 -10.09
CA ARG A 141 8.96 3.37 -10.44
C ARG A 141 9.25 1.87 -10.57
N GLU A 142 10.44 1.52 -11.03
CA GLU A 142 10.90 0.13 -11.23
C GLU A 142 11.57 -0.49 -9.99
N LEU A 143 11.51 0.18 -8.83
CA LEU A 143 12.19 -0.29 -7.62
C LEU A 143 11.77 -1.71 -7.22
N LEU A 144 10.49 -2.02 -7.34
CA LEU A 144 9.97 -3.36 -7.01
C LEU A 144 10.38 -4.41 -8.04
N ASP A 145 10.41 -4.07 -9.34
CA ASP A 145 10.90 -4.97 -10.39
C ASP A 145 12.40 -5.28 -10.22
N ARG A 146 13.22 -4.25 -9.91
CA ARG A 146 14.64 -4.46 -9.60
C ARG A 146 14.82 -5.30 -8.34
N ALA A 147 14.08 -5.01 -7.27
CA ALA A 147 14.14 -5.81 -6.05
C ALA A 147 13.75 -7.28 -6.32
N ALA A 148 12.69 -7.53 -7.08
CA ALA A 148 12.30 -8.87 -7.47
C ALA A 148 13.38 -9.55 -8.33
N GLY A 149 13.99 -8.82 -9.28
CA GLY A 149 15.10 -9.31 -10.10
C GLY A 149 16.32 -9.72 -9.26
N ASP A 150 16.74 -8.87 -8.33
CA ASP A 150 17.85 -9.13 -7.41
C ASP A 150 17.57 -10.35 -6.52
N ALA A 151 16.35 -10.45 -5.98
CA ALA A 151 15.93 -11.58 -5.16
C ALA A 151 15.88 -12.90 -5.95
N LEU A 152 15.46 -12.86 -7.22
CA LEU A 152 15.46 -14.04 -8.12
C LEU A 152 16.87 -14.50 -8.44
N GLN A 153 17.79 -13.58 -8.74
CA GLN A 153 19.15 -13.93 -9.15
C GLN A 153 19.95 -14.51 -7.98
N ARG A 154 19.74 -14.00 -6.76
CA ARG A 154 20.55 -14.36 -5.60
C ARG A 154 19.92 -15.46 -4.73
N SER A 155 18.61 -15.41 -4.50
CA SER A 155 17.93 -16.27 -3.52
C SER A 155 16.49 -16.64 -3.92
N PRO A 156 16.28 -17.40 -5.01
CA PRO A 156 14.94 -17.72 -5.51
C PRO A 156 14.09 -18.50 -4.50
N ALA A 157 14.70 -19.38 -3.69
CA ALA A 157 13.99 -20.14 -2.65
C ALA A 157 13.42 -19.23 -1.54
N SER A 158 14.19 -18.24 -1.08
CA SER A 158 13.76 -17.28 -0.05
C SER A 158 12.66 -16.36 -0.54
N LEU A 159 12.70 -15.96 -1.83
CA LEU A 159 11.61 -15.25 -2.48
C LEU A 159 10.35 -16.12 -2.53
N GLY A 160 10.47 -17.38 -2.94
CA GLY A 160 9.35 -18.33 -2.96
C GLY A 160 8.74 -18.60 -1.58
N HIS A 161 9.54 -18.62 -0.52
CA HIS A 161 9.04 -18.71 0.86
C HIS A 161 8.27 -17.46 1.28
N SER A 162 8.83 -16.27 1.00
CA SER A 162 8.18 -14.98 1.29
C SER A 162 6.84 -14.85 0.58
N LEU A 163 6.81 -15.14 -0.73
CA LEU A 163 5.58 -15.07 -1.54
C LEU A 163 4.52 -16.10 -1.10
N ARG A 164 4.93 -17.30 -0.64
CA ARG A 164 4.00 -18.28 -0.07
C ARG A 164 3.27 -17.74 1.17
N GLY A 165 3.96 -17.00 2.02
CA GLY A 165 3.35 -16.32 3.17
C GLY A 165 2.28 -15.30 2.79
N LEU A 166 2.31 -14.79 1.56
CA LEU A 166 1.36 -13.79 1.05
C LEU A 166 0.10 -14.40 0.40
N ILE A 167 0.06 -15.72 0.15
CA ILE A 167 -1.11 -16.37 -0.47
C ILE A 167 -2.38 -16.16 0.36
N SER A 168 -2.25 -16.20 1.69
CA SER A 168 -3.36 -15.97 2.62
C SER A 168 -3.76 -14.49 2.75
N ASN A 169 -3.03 -13.57 2.10
CA ASN A 169 -3.30 -12.14 2.13
C ASN A 169 -3.54 -11.60 0.70
N PRO A 170 -4.80 -11.65 0.20
CA PRO A 170 -5.15 -11.20 -1.14
C PRO A 170 -4.77 -9.74 -1.43
N THR A 171 -4.84 -8.86 -0.43
CA THR A 171 -4.45 -7.46 -0.58
C THR A 171 -2.97 -7.32 -0.85
N ALA A 172 -2.12 -8.00 -0.06
CA ALA A 172 -0.68 -7.98 -0.25
C ALA A 172 -0.25 -8.58 -1.60
N MET A 173 -0.93 -9.66 -2.02
CA MET A 173 -0.70 -10.26 -3.33
C MET A 173 -1.10 -9.30 -4.47
N ASN A 174 -2.27 -8.67 -4.37
CA ASN A 174 -2.73 -7.69 -5.37
C ASN A 174 -1.77 -6.50 -5.47
N ARG A 175 -1.18 -6.05 -4.36
CA ARG A 175 -0.17 -4.99 -4.38
C ARG A 175 1.04 -5.37 -5.20
N LEU A 176 1.60 -6.55 -4.93
CA LEU A 176 2.78 -7.03 -5.66
C LEU A 176 2.47 -7.21 -7.14
N VAL A 177 1.39 -7.93 -7.47
CA VAL A 177 0.99 -8.14 -8.87
C VAL A 177 0.70 -6.82 -9.59
N GLY A 178 0.11 -5.86 -8.88
CA GLY A 178 -0.22 -4.54 -9.41
C GLY A 178 0.99 -3.66 -9.71
N HIS A 179 2.16 -3.97 -9.15
CA HIS A 179 3.37 -3.15 -9.31
C HIS A 179 4.52 -3.84 -10.05
N LEU A 180 4.53 -5.18 -10.10
CA LEU A 180 5.50 -5.92 -10.90
C LEU A 180 5.05 -6.00 -12.35
N THR A 181 6.00 -5.86 -13.27
CA THR A 181 5.75 -6.07 -14.70
C THR A 181 5.45 -7.52 -15.04
N ASP A 182 4.76 -7.74 -16.17
CA ASP A 182 4.48 -9.09 -16.70
C ASP A 182 5.77 -9.90 -16.87
N ALA A 183 6.82 -9.26 -17.41
CA ALA A 183 8.13 -9.88 -17.59
C ALA A 183 8.78 -10.32 -16.26
N THR A 184 8.61 -9.55 -15.19
CA THR A 184 9.12 -9.95 -13.86
C THR A 184 8.28 -11.08 -13.26
N LEU A 185 6.95 -11.01 -13.37
CA LEU A 185 6.05 -12.06 -12.89
C LEU A 185 6.31 -13.40 -13.60
N GLU A 186 6.55 -13.39 -14.92
CA GLU A 186 6.96 -14.57 -15.68
C GLU A 186 8.28 -15.17 -15.19
N ARG A 187 9.29 -14.32 -14.92
CA ARG A 187 10.57 -14.78 -14.37
C ARG A 187 10.41 -15.38 -12.98
N ILE A 188 9.54 -14.81 -12.14
CA ILE A 188 9.20 -15.37 -10.83
C ILE A 188 8.59 -16.77 -10.99
N ILE A 189 7.56 -16.92 -11.85
CA ILE A 189 6.91 -18.21 -12.08
C ILE A 189 7.90 -19.24 -12.63
N ALA A 190 8.72 -18.87 -13.61
CA ALA A 190 9.72 -19.75 -14.19
C ALA A 190 10.77 -20.23 -13.17
N ALA A 191 11.15 -19.37 -12.21
CA ALA A 191 12.09 -19.73 -11.16
C ALA A 191 11.46 -20.61 -10.06
N LEU A 192 10.18 -20.41 -9.76
CA LEU A 192 9.50 -21.11 -8.66
C LEU A 192 8.86 -22.44 -9.06
N ALA A 193 8.39 -22.55 -10.30
CA ALA A 193 7.71 -23.73 -10.83
C ALA A 193 8.14 -24.03 -12.27
N PRO A 194 9.44 -24.37 -12.51
CA PRO A 194 9.97 -24.55 -13.86
C PRO A 194 9.21 -25.61 -14.66
N ASP A 195 8.82 -26.72 -14.02
CA ASP A 195 8.12 -27.84 -14.66
C ASP A 195 6.71 -27.47 -15.16
N ARG A 196 6.12 -26.38 -14.65
CA ARG A 196 4.74 -25.98 -14.96
C ARG A 196 4.66 -24.61 -15.63
N ALA A 197 5.80 -23.93 -15.80
CA ALA A 197 5.86 -22.58 -16.33
C ALA A 197 5.30 -22.48 -17.76
N ALA A 198 5.47 -23.53 -18.58
CA ALA A 198 4.94 -23.58 -19.94
C ALA A 198 3.40 -23.60 -19.96
N ASP A 199 2.79 -24.46 -19.14
CA ASP A 199 1.32 -24.57 -19.04
C ASP A 199 0.68 -23.30 -18.46
N LEU A 200 1.30 -22.75 -17.41
CA LEU A 200 0.87 -21.49 -16.80
C LEU A 200 0.94 -20.33 -17.80
N ARG A 201 2.02 -20.24 -18.60
CA ARG A 201 2.14 -19.26 -19.67
C ARG A 201 1.07 -19.45 -20.75
N ALA A 202 0.83 -20.69 -21.20
CA ALA A 202 -0.21 -20.99 -22.20
C ALA A 202 -1.61 -20.60 -21.68
N LEU A 203 -1.92 -20.89 -20.42
CA LEU A 203 -3.16 -20.48 -19.77
C LEU A 203 -3.29 -18.96 -19.67
N ALA A 204 -2.22 -18.24 -19.31
CA ALA A 204 -2.24 -16.78 -19.23
C ALA A 204 -2.52 -16.15 -20.62
N MET A 205 -1.89 -16.65 -21.68
CA MET A 205 -2.17 -16.22 -23.06
C MET A 205 -3.62 -16.49 -23.48
N LEU A 206 -4.17 -17.63 -23.09
CA LEU A 206 -5.59 -17.93 -23.33
C LEU A 206 -6.49 -16.92 -22.62
N LEU A 207 -6.27 -16.71 -21.32
CA LEU A 207 -7.10 -15.84 -20.48
C LEU A 207 -7.06 -14.36 -20.89
N GLN A 208 -5.97 -13.90 -21.51
CA GLN A 208 -5.89 -12.56 -22.10
C GLN A 208 -6.91 -12.34 -23.25
N ASN A 209 -7.32 -13.42 -23.92
CA ASN A 209 -8.30 -13.38 -25.02
C ASN A 209 -9.73 -13.66 -24.56
N VAL A 210 -9.95 -13.87 -23.26
CA VAL A 210 -11.26 -14.13 -22.67
C VAL A 210 -11.87 -12.82 -22.20
N SER A 211 -13.10 -12.52 -22.65
CA SER A 211 -13.89 -11.45 -22.07
C SER A 211 -14.46 -11.93 -20.74
N ILE A 212 -13.93 -11.43 -19.62
CA ILE A 212 -14.38 -11.77 -18.26
C ILE A 212 -15.25 -10.62 -17.76
N ASP A 213 -16.57 -10.70 -17.96
CA ASP A 213 -17.59 -9.73 -17.52
C ASP A 213 -17.20 -8.26 -17.80
N ASP A 214 -17.73 -7.30 -17.03
CA ASP A 214 -17.44 -5.86 -17.11
C ASP A 214 -16.11 -5.48 -16.40
N LEU A 215 -15.12 -6.39 -16.34
CA LEU A 215 -13.84 -6.10 -15.70
C LEU A 215 -12.98 -5.16 -16.56
N THR A 216 -12.38 -4.18 -15.91
CA THR A 216 -11.37 -3.32 -16.54
C THR A 216 -10.11 -4.12 -16.92
N PRO A 217 -9.33 -3.70 -17.94
CA PRO A 217 -8.08 -4.38 -18.31
C PRO A 217 -7.12 -4.59 -17.13
N ARG A 218 -7.07 -3.64 -16.20
CA ARG A 218 -6.25 -3.73 -14.98
C ARG A 218 -6.76 -4.83 -14.04
N GLN A 219 -8.06 -4.93 -13.82
CA GLN A 219 -8.65 -5.97 -12.98
C GLN A 219 -8.45 -7.36 -13.58
N THR A 220 -8.63 -7.48 -14.91
CA THR A 220 -8.35 -8.71 -15.65
C THR A 220 -6.90 -9.14 -15.48
N ARG A 221 -5.95 -8.21 -15.69
CA ARG A 221 -4.51 -8.48 -15.48
C ARG A 221 -4.21 -8.93 -14.05
N LEU A 222 -4.74 -8.23 -13.04
CA LEU A 222 -4.57 -8.58 -11.63
C LEU A 222 -5.09 -10.00 -11.34
N ALA A 223 -6.28 -10.33 -11.85
CA ALA A 223 -6.91 -11.62 -11.64
C ALA A 223 -6.08 -12.77 -12.22
N ILE A 224 -5.65 -12.63 -13.47
CA ILE A 224 -4.83 -13.63 -14.17
C ILE A 224 -3.54 -13.87 -13.40
N TRP A 225 -2.74 -12.82 -13.16
CA TRP A 225 -1.44 -12.98 -12.52
C TRP A 225 -1.51 -13.48 -11.08
N ARG A 226 -2.56 -13.12 -10.34
CA ARG A 226 -2.80 -13.67 -9.01
C ARG A 226 -3.03 -15.18 -9.08
N GLY A 227 -3.83 -15.64 -10.05
CA GLY A 227 -4.05 -17.06 -10.28
C GLY A 227 -2.77 -17.79 -10.67
N GLN A 228 -1.99 -17.23 -11.59
CA GLN A 228 -0.71 -17.78 -12.04
C GLN A 228 0.30 -17.92 -10.89
N LEU A 229 0.49 -16.88 -10.09
CA LEU A 229 1.39 -16.93 -8.93
C LEU A 229 0.90 -17.92 -7.87
N GLN A 230 -0.39 -17.94 -7.57
CA GLN A 230 -0.94 -18.87 -6.59
C GLN A 230 -0.73 -20.34 -7.02
N ALA A 231 -0.89 -20.64 -8.31
CA ALA A 231 -0.61 -21.97 -8.85
C ALA A 231 0.87 -22.33 -8.84
N ALA A 232 1.76 -21.37 -9.15
CA ALA A 232 3.20 -21.58 -9.08
C ALA A 232 3.69 -21.84 -7.65
N LEU A 233 3.05 -21.22 -6.65
CA LEU A 233 3.40 -21.38 -5.23
C LEU A 233 2.71 -22.60 -4.58
N ALA A 234 1.70 -23.20 -5.21
CA ALA A 234 1.00 -24.37 -4.71
C ALA A 234 1.92 -25.62 -4.79
N GLY A 235 2.31 -26.13 -3.63
CA GLY A 235 3.28 -27.23 -3.50
C GLY A 235 2.85 -28.58 -4.09
N SER A 236 1.57 -28.76 -4.45
CA SER A 236 1.09 -29.99 -5.10
C SER A 236 1.17 -29.88 -6.63
N PRO A 237 1.79 -30.85 -7.32
CA PRO A 237 1.83 -30.91 -8.79
C PRO A 237 0.53 -31.33 -9.45
N ALA A 238 -0.49 -31.72 -8.68
CA ALA A 238 -1.62 -32.46 -9.21
C ALA A 238 -2.47 -31.68 -10.23
N ASP A 239 -2.55 -30.34 -10.14
CA ASP A 239 -3.09 -29.53 -11.25
C ASP A 239 -2.83 -28.02 -11.10
N ALA A 240 -1.75 -27.53 -11.73
CA ALA A 240 -1.45 -26.09 -11.73
C ALA A 240 -2.45 -25.29 -12.59
N VAL A 241 -3.01 -25.89 -13.64
CA VAL A 241 -3.98 -25.24 -14.54
C VAL A 241 -5.30 -25.03 -13.81
N GLU A 242 -5.82 -26.07 -13.13
CA GLU A 242 -7.03 -25.96 -12.29
C GLU A 242 -6.83 -24.96 -11.15
N THR A 243 -5.67 -25.00 -10.48
CA THR A 243 -5.38 -24.04 -9.40
C THR A 243 -5.37 -22.60 -9.93
N ALA A 244 -4.72 -22.37 -11.08
CA ALA A 244 -4.60 -21.05 -11.68
C ALA A 244 -5.94 -20.50 -12.16
N ILE A 245 -6.74 -21.30 -12.89
CA ILE A 245 -8.04 -20.87 -13.40
C ILE A 245 -9.04 -20.66 -12.25
N THR A 246 -9.02 -21.51 -11.22
CA THR A 246 -9.85 -21.35 -10.01
C THR A 246 -9.51 -20.07 -9.28
N ALA A 247 -8.22 -19.83 -9.01
CA ALA A 247 -7.77 -18.63 -8.32
C ALA A 247 -8.03 -17.36 -9.15
N THR A 248 -7.94 -17.44 -10.48
CA THR A 248 -8.30 -16.36 -11.41
C THR A 248 -9.80 -16.06 -11.33
N ALA A 249 -10.67 -17.07 -11.38
CA ALA A 249 -12.12 -16.89 -11.26
C ALA A 249 -12.50 -16.23 -9.91
N VAL A 250 -11.90 -16.68 -8.81
CA VAL A 250 -12.08 -16.07 -7.48
C VAL A 250 -11.58 -14.62 -7.46
N ALA A 251 -10.50 -14.30 -8.16
CA ALA A 251 -9.96 -12.93 -8.26
C ALA A 251 -10.85 -12.00 -9.07
N ALA A 252 -11.36 -12.52 -10.18
CA ALA A 252 -12.33 -11.86 -11.05
C ALA A 252 -13.73 -11.76 -10.42
N ARG A 253 -13.99 -12.48 -9.32
CA ARG A 253 -15.30 -12.62 -8.68
C ARG A 253 -16.38 -13.19 -9.61
N VAL A 254 -15.97 -14.10 -10.49
CA VAL A 254 -16.85 -14.79 -11.42
C VAL A 254 -16.96 -16.28 -11.05
N PRO A 255 -18.08 -16.95 -11.34
CA PRO A 255 -18.17 -18.39 -11.16
C PRO A 255 -17.12 -19.11 -12.01
N LEU A 256 -16.48 -20.15 -11.45
CA LEU A 256 -15.50 -20.97 -12.16
C LEU A 256 -16.07 -21.56 -13.46
N LEU A 257 -17.33 -21.99 -13.45
CA LEU A 257 -18.01 -22.52 -14.63
C LEU A 257 -18.10 -21.47 -15.76
N SER A 258 -18.44 -20.22 -15.43
CA SER A 258 -18.50 -19.12 -16.40
C SER A 258 -17.12 -18.84 -17.00
N MET A 259 -16.06 -18.85 -16.18
CA MET A 259 -14.68 -18.72 -16.64
C MET A 259 -14.28 -19.87 -17.58
N LEU A 260 -14.58 -21.11 -17.22
CA LEU A 260 -14.29 -22.30 -18.02
C LEU A 260 -15.01 -22.26 -19.37
N GLN A 261 -16.30 -21.91 -19.40
CA GLN A 261 -17.08 -21.76 -20.64
C GLN A 261 -16.52 -20.65 -21.53
N ALA A 262 -16.09 -19.53 -20.95
CA ALA A 262 -15.50 -18.44 -21.70
C ALA A 262 -14.14 -18.84 -22.30
N CYS A 263 -13.35 -19.64 -21.57
CA CYS A 263 -12.12 -20.24 -22.09
C CYS A 263 -12.38 -21.24 -23.22
N GLU A 264 -13.37 -22.13 -23.10
CA GLU A 264 -13.75 -23.07 -24.18
C GLU A 264 -14.18 -22.32 -25.45
N ALA A 265 -14.97 -21.26 -25.30
CA ALA A 265 -15.39 -20.42 -26.42
C ALA A 265 -14.19 -19.72 -27.10
N ALA A 266 -13.19 -19.28 -26.33
CA ALA A 266 -11.95 -18.71 -26.86
C ALA A 266 -11.10 -19.75 -27.61
N ILE A 267 -10.95 -20.96 -27.05
CA ILE A 267 -10.25 -22.08 -27.69
C ILE A 267 -10.93 -22.46 -29.01
N ALA A 268 -12.26 -22.49 -29.05
CA ALA A 268 -13.02 -22.81 -30.26
C ALA A 268 -12.81 -21.77 -31.38
N LYS A 269 -12.63 -20.49 -31.03
CA LYS A 269 -12.34 -19.42 -32.00
C LYS A 269 -10.92 -19.51 -32.54
N GLN A 270 -9.95 -19.84 -31.70
CA GLN A 270 -8.54 -19.91 -32.06
C GLN A 270 -7.86 -21.14 -31.42
N PRO A 271 -7.96 -22.31 -32.08
CA PRO A 271 -7.44 -23.55 -31.51
C PRO A 271 -5.90 -23.53 -31.47
N ALA A 272 -5.34 -23.54 -30.27
CA ALA A 272 -3.92 -23.68 -30.00
C ALA A 272 -3.69 -24.88 -29.07
N PRO A 273 -3.58 -26.11 -29.60
CA PRO A 273 -3.54 -27.32 -28.79
C PRO A 273 -2.25 -27.36 -27.96
N THR A 274 -2.44 -27.23 -26.64
CA THR A 274 -1.43 -27.36 -25.58
C THR A 274 -2.02 -28.19 -24.45
N ASP A 275 -1.19 -28.80 -23.61
CA ASP A 275 -1.63 -29.59 -22.46
C ASP A 275 -2.54 -28.75 -21.53
N ALA A 276 -2.21 -27.46 -21.35
CA ALA A 276 -3.06 -26.50 -20.65
C ALA A 276 -4.46 -26.36 -21.26
N THR A 277 -4.58 -26.17 -22.57
CA THR A 277 -5.91 -26.03 -23.23
C THR A 277 -6.71 -27.34 -23.18
N ALA A 278 -6.06 -28.49 -23.32
CA ALA A 278 -6.71 -29.80 -23.18
C ALA A 278 -7.27 -29.97 -21.77
N ARG A 279 -6.49 -29.56 -20.76
CA ARG A 279 -6.91 -29.61 -19.36
C ARG A 279 -8.07 -28.67 -19.04
N VAL A 280 -8.09 -27.46 -19.61
CA VAL A 280 -9.23 -26.53 -19.48
C VAL A 280 -10.53 -27.13 -20.02
N VAL A 281 -10.49 -27.76 -21.20
CA VAL A 281 -11.65 -28.45 -21.80
C VAL A 281 -12.10 -29.62 -20.94
N GLU A 282 -11.18 -30.39 -20.36
CA GLU A 282 -11.51 -31.45 -19.42
C GLU A 282 -12.22 -30.92 -18.17
N LEU A 283 -11.68 -29.86 -17.55
CA LEU A 283 -12.26 -29.22 -16.37
C LEU A 283 -13.67 -28.68 -16.67
N ALA A 284 -13.88 -28.06 -17.84
CA ALA A 284 -15.19 -27.57 -18.25
C ALA A 284 -16.22 -28.70 -18.39
N ARG A 285 -15.83 -29.86 -18.93
CA ARG A 285 -16.69 -31.07 -18.99
C ARG A 285 -17.03 -31.61 -17.60
N LEU A 286 -16.05 -31.65 -16.69
CA LEU A 286 -16.28 -32.10 -15.31
C LEU A 286 -17.25 -31.17 -14.56
N HIS A 287 -17.10 -29.85 -14.72
CA HIS A 287 -17.92 -28.85 -14.05
C HIS A 287 -19.32 -28.68 -14.68
N SER A 288 -19.46 -28.91 -15.98
CA SER A 288 -20.77 -28.93 -16.65
C SER A 288 -21.62 -30.14 -16.24
N GLY A 289 -21.00 -31.29 -15.96
CA GLY A 289 -21.67 -32.48 -15.42
C GLY A 289 -22.19 -32.31 -13.97
N LEU A 290 -21.63 -31.37 -13.22
CA LEU A 290 -22.07 -30.96 -11.87
C LEU A 290 -23.16 -29.86 -11.90
N GLY A 291 -23.52 -29.36 -13.09
CA GLY A 291 -24.43 -28.25 -13.33
C GLY A 291 -25.91 -28.56 -13.12
N ALA A 292 -26.30 -28.91 -11.88
CA ALA A 292 -27.69 -28.91 -11.43
C ALA A 292 -27.89 -28.35 -9.99
N ALA A 293 -26.86 -27.78 -9.36
CA ALA A 293 -27.01 -27.08 -8.09
C ALA A 293 -26.84 -25.57 -8.31
N GLN A 294 -27.96 -24.86 -8.41
CA GLN A 294 -27.97 -23.39 -8.48
C GLN A 294 -27.38 -22.78 -7.19
N PRO A 295 -26.73 -21.61 -7.27
CA PRO A 295 -26.15 -20.88 -6.13
C PRO A 295 -27.16 -20.48 -5.02
N GLY A 296 -28.44 -20.79 -5.19
CA GLY A 296 -29.48 -20.62 -4.16
C GLY A 296 -29.65 -21.79 -3.19
N THR A 297 -29.03 -22.95 -3.41
CA THR A 297 -29.36 -24.19 -2.65
C THR A 297 -29.07 -24.13 -1.15
N ALA A 298 -27.97 -23.51 -0.72
CA ALA A 298 -27.65 -23.38 0.71
C ALA A 298 -28.57 -22.37 1.43
N LEU A 299 -28.85 -21.22 0.80
CA LEU A 299 -29.76 -20.19 1.31
C LEU A 299 -31.21 -20.70 1.33
N GLN A 300 -31.62 -21.43 0.29
CA GLN A 300 -32.92 -22.08 0.21
C GLN A 300 -33.08 -23.17 1.27
N ALA A 301 -32.04 -23.99 1.52
CA ALA A 301 -32.08 -25.02 2.56
C ALA A 301 -32.23 -24.43 3.98
N GLU A 302 -31.53 -23.33 4.27
CA GLU A 302 -31.62 -22.62 5.56
C GLU A 302 -32.98 -21.92 5.76
N LEU A 303 -33.60 -21.40 4.69
CA LEU A 303 -34.87 -20.67 4.76
C LEU A 303 -36.11 -21.53 4.51
N ALA A 304 -35.97 -22.75 3.97
CA ALA A 304 -37.06 -23.69 3.73
C ALA A 304 -37.93 -24.00 4.97
N PRO A 305 -37.36 -24.20 6.19
CA PRO A 305 -38.15 -24.45 7.40
C PRO A 305 -39.07 -23.28 7.79
N LEU A 306 -38.72 -22.05 7.39
CA LEU A 306 -39.52 -20.85 7.64
C LEU A 306 -40.65 -20.70 6.60
N GLY A 307 -40.35 -21.01 5.34
CA GLY A 307 -41.36 -21.05 4.27
C GLY A 307 -42.47 -22.06 4.52
N ALA A 308 -42.13 -23.22 5.09
CA ALA A 308 -43.10 -24.27 5.44
C ALA A 308 -44.11 -23.86 6.53
N ARG A 309 -43.84 -22.77 7.28
CA ARG A 309 -44.74 -22.24 8.33
C ARG A 309 -45.72 -21.19 7.81
N LEU A 310 -45.59 -20.78 6.55
CA LEU A 310 -46.48 -19.80 5.93
C LEU A 310 -47.77 -20.47 5.40
N PRO A 311 -48.89 -19.75 5.38
CA PRO A 311 -50.11 -20.20 4.70
C PRO A 311 -49.85 -20.50 3.21
N GLU A 312 -50.57 -21.48 2.64
CA GLU A 312 -50.39 -21.91 1.23
C GLU A 312 -50.44 -20.76 0.22
N HIS A 313 -51.32 -19.78 0.44
CA HIS A 313 -51.45 -18.61 -0.44
C HIS A 313 -50.23 -17.66 -0.43
N ALA A 314 -49.36 -17.73 0.59
CA ALA A 314 -48.16 -16.91 0.73
C ALA A 314 -46.88 -17.60 0.23
N GLN A 315 -46.93 -18.91 -0.04
CA GLN A 315 -45.80 -19.70 -0.51
C GLN A 315 -45.21 -19.24 -1.86
N PRO A 316 -46.01 -18.81 -2.87
CA PRO A 316 -45.46 -18.33 -4.14
C PRO A 316 -44.64 -17.04 -3.97
N ALA A 317 -45.14 -16.10 -3.16
CA ALA A 317 -44.47 -14.83 -2.88
C ALA A 317 -43.19 -15.04 -2.05
N TRP A 318 -43.21 -15.98 -1.10
CA TRP A 318 -42.03 -16.39 -0.34
C TRP A 318 -40.93 -16.99 -1.22
N THR A 319 -41.31 -17.91 -2.12
CA THR A 319 -40.38 -18.57 -3.04
C THR A 319 -39.71 -17.54 -3.95
N ASP A 320 -40.47 -16.60 -4.51
CA ASP A 320 -39.94 -15.52 -5.34
C ASP A 320 -39.02 -14.56 -4.57
N ALA A 321 -39.35 -14.26 -3.32
CA ALA A 321 -38.52 -13.41 -2.46
C ALA A 321 -37.17 -14.08 -2.08
N VAL A 322 -37.18 -15.38 -1.78
CA VAL A 322 -35.97 -16.17 -1.52
C VAL A 322 -35.12 -16.31 -2.78
N MET A 323 -35.75 -16.45 -3.96
CA MET A 323 -35.04 -16.46 -5.24
C MET A 323 -34.35 -15.13 -5.52
N ARG A 324 -35.03 -13.99 -5.29
CA ARG A 324 -34.42 -12.66 -5.41
C ARG A 324 -33.27 -12.45 -4.43
N LEU A 325 -33.41 -12.95 -3.21
CA LEU A 325 -32.35 -12.92 -2.20
C LEU A 325 -31.14 -13.78 -2.60
N ALA A 326 -31.37 -14.97 -3.18
CA ALA A 326 -30.33 -15.86 -3.69
C ALA A 326 -29.59 -15.25 -4.91
N GLN A 327 -30.31 -14.55 -5.78
CA GLN A 327 -29.74 -13.86 -6.94
C GLN A 327 -28.92 -12.62 -6.55
N ALA A 328 -29.22 -11.98 -5.42
CA ALA A 328 -28.48 -10.83 -4.88
C ALA A 328 -27.13 -11.21 -4.22
N ALA A 329 -26.67 -12.45 -4.38
CA ALA A 329 -25.50 -13.06 -3.74
C ALA A 329 -24.35 -12.08 -3.43
N ALA A 330 -24.17 -11.79 -2.13
CA ALA A 330 -23.11 -10.96 -1.55
C ALA A 330 -22.93 -9.52 -2.11
N GLY A 331 -23.91 -9.00 -2.85
CA GLY A 331 -23.89 -7.63 -3.38
C GLY A 331 -24.36 -6.55 -2.39
N PRO A 332 -24.08 -5.28 -2.66
CA PRO A 332 -24.62 -4.15 -1.89
C PRO A 332 -26.15 -4.11 -2.08
N GLY A 333 -26.88 -4.56 -1.07
CA GLY A 333 -28.35 -4.69 -1.10
C GLY A 333 -28.86 -5.97 -0.45
N PHE A 334 -28.01 -6.97 -0.25
CA PHE A 334 -28.37 -8.24 0.41
C PHE A 334 -29.01 -8.03 1.78
N ASP A 335 -28.41 -7.18 2.62
CA ASP A 335 -28.92 -6.90 3.97
C ASP A 335 -30.28 -6.19 3.99
N ALA A 336 -30.54 -5.32 2.99
CA ALA A 336 -31.81 -4.62 2.85
C ALA A 336 -32.91 -5.57 2.35
N LEU A 337 -32.58 -6.43 1.37
CA LEU A 337 -33.46 -7.47 0.87
C LEU A 337 -33.77 -8.52 1.95
N LEU A 338 -32.76 -8.98 2.69
CA LEU A 338 -32.93 -9.92 3.80
C LEU A 338 -33.85 -9.33 4.87
N SER A 339 -33.66 -8.05 5.22
CA SER A 339 -34.53 -7.35 6.16
C SER A 339 -35.97 -7.26 5.65
N ALA A 340 -36.17 -6.99 4.36
CA ALA A 340 -37.50 -6.95 3.74
C ALA A 340 -38.18 -8.33 3.73
N VAL A 341 -37.42 -9.42 3.53
CA VAL A 341 -37.94 -10.80 3.57
C VAL A 341 -38.32 -11.24 5.00
N LEU A 342 -37.55 -10.85 6.00
CA LEU A 342 -37.80 -11.22 7.40
C LEU A 342 -38.90 -10.37 8.07
N GLN A 343 -39.20 -9.18 7.56
CA GLN A 343 -40.13 -8.24 8.18
C GLN A 343 -41.59 -8.78 8.27
N PRO A 344 -42.19 -9.38 7.22
CA PRO A 344 -43.52 -9.97 7.30
C PRO A 344 -43.58 -11.15 8.29
N LEU A 345 -42.51 -11.96 8.37
CA LEU A 345 -42.43 -13.08 9.30
C LEU A 345 -42.41 -12.62 10.77
N ARG A 346 -41.76 -11.49 11.05
CA ARG A 346 -41.78 -10.86 12.38
C ARG A 346 -43.16 -10.30 12.73
N GLN A 347 -43.81 -9.64 11.78
CA GLN A 347 -45.16 -9.10 11.96
C GLN A 347 -46.20 -10.20 12.19
N ALA A 348 -46.02 -11.36 11.57
CA ALA A 348 -46.85 -12.55 11.76
C ALA A 348 -46.50 -13.36 13.02
N GLY A 349 -45.47 -12.96 13.79
CA GLY A 349 -45.03 -13.67 15.00
C GLY A 349 -44.34 -15.02 14.74
N LEU A 350 -43.93 -15.31 13.51
CA LEU A 350 -43.34 -16.59 13.10
C LEU A 350 -41.85 -16.73 13.47
N ILE A 351 -41.17 -15.59 13.67
CA ILE A 351 -39.79 -15.50 14.15
C ILE A 351 -39.66 -14.35 15.16
N THR A 352 -38.79 -14.50 16.15
CA THR A 352 -38.47 -13.42 17.10
C THR A 352 -37.43 -12.47 16.53
N SER A 353 -37.26 -11.29 17.14
CA SER A 353 -36.15 -10.37 16.81
C SER A 353 -34.78 -11.05 16.98
N ALA A 354 -34.63 -11.92 17.98
CA ALA A 354 -33.41 -12.67 18.22
C ALA A 354 -33.16 -13.74 17.14
N ASP A 355 -34.20 -14.40 16.63
CA ASP A 355 -34.08 -15.36 15.52
C ASP A 355 -33.70 -14.66 14.21
N ALA A 356 -34.27 -13.48 13.96
CA ALA A 356 -33.94 -12.64 12.80
C ALA A 356 -32.47 -12.17 12.85
N GLU A 357 -31.97 -11.78 14.02
CA GLU A 357 -30.56 -11.41 14.21
C GLU A 357 -29.61 -12.59 14.01
N ARG A 358 -29.96 -13.80 14.49
CA ARG A 358 -29.16 -15.01 14.27
C ARG A 358 -29.12 -15.42 12.81
N LEU A 359 -30.26 -15.37 12.11
CA LEU A 359 -30.33 -15.64 10.67
C LEU A 359 -29.50 -14.63 9.89
N ARG A 360 -29.57 -13.34 10.24
CA ARG A 360 -28.71 -12.30 9.66
C ARG A 360 -27.23 -12.57 9.91
N ALA A 361 -26.83 -12.90 11.13
CA ALA A 361 -25.43 -13.19 11.45
C ALA A 361 -24.88 -14.44 10.73
N ARG A 362 -25.74 -15.42 10.41
CA ARG A 362 -25.38 -16.64 9.66
C ARG A 362 -25.36 -16.44 8.15
N LEU A 363 -26.23 -15.58 7.62
CA LEU A 363 -26.45 -15.39 6.18
C LEU A 363 -25.76 -14.16 5.61
N SER A 364 -25.48 -13.13 6.42
CA SER A 364 -24.65 -12.01 5.99
C SER A 364 -23.21 -12.50 5.79
N PRO A 365 -22.54 -12.13 4.67
CA PRO A 365 -21.10 -12.35 4.55
C PRO A 365 -20.42 -11.70 5.75
N ALA A 366 -19.49 -12.42 6.38
CA ALA A 366 -18.86 -12.04 7.64
C ALA A 366 -18.55 -10.53 7.67
N PRO A 367 -18.81 -9.84 8.80
CA PRO A 367 -18.48 -8.43 8.91
C PRO A 367 -17.02 -8.25 8.48
N ALA A 368 -16.79 -7.27 7.60
CA ALA A 368 -15.47 -6.91 7.13
C ALA A 368 -14.52 -6.97 8.32
N HIS A 369 -13.58 -7.92 8.27
CA HIS A 369 -12.49 -8.01 9.23
C HIS A 369 -11.93 -6.58 9.29
N GLN A 370 -12.16 -5.87 10.38
CA GLN A 370 -11.30 -4.73 10.68
C GLN A 370 -9.94 -5.39 10.84
N PRO A 371 -8.97 -5.12 9.94
CA PRO A 371 -7.64 -5.63 10.18
C PRO A 371 -7.26 -5.14 11.57
N PRO A 372 -6.55 -5.97 12.36
CA PRO A 372 -6.00 -5.50 13.63
C PRO A 372 -5.32 -4.18 13.32
N ARG A 373 -5.74 -3.09 13.99
CA ARG A 373 -5.03 -1.82 13.91
C ARG A 373 -3.57 -2.18 14.14
N PRO A 374 -2.66 -1.95 13.17
CA PRO A 374 -1.26 -2.08 13.48
C PRO A 374 -1.05 -1.16 14.69
N ARG A 375 -0.54 -1.74 15.77
CA ARG A 375 0.06 -0.97 16.85
C ARG A 375 1.20 -0.23 16.16
N SER A 376 0.93 1.01 15.75
CA SER A 376 1.97 1.90 15.25
C SER A 376 2.91 2.09 16.42
N ASP A 377 4.08 1.48 16.32
CA ASP A 377 5.19 1.83 17.19
C ASP A 377 5.37 3.35 17.07
N PRO A 378 5.42 4.12 18.18
CA PRO A 378 5.45 5.58 18.15
C PRO A 378 6.63 6.19 17.35
N ASP A 379 7.58 5.39 16.88
CA ASP A 379 8.74 5.78 16.08
C ASP A 379 8.71 5.34 14.60
N GLU A 380 7.63 4.73 14.10
CA GLU A 380 7.57 4.30 12.69
C GLU A 380 7.28 5.47 11.73
N THR A 381 8.34 5.98 11.10
CA THR A 381 8.28 7.03 10.07
C THR A 381 8.48 6.45 8.68
N HIS A 382 7.79 7.05 7.71
CA HIS A 382 7.73 6.62 6.33
C HIS A 382 8.22 7.73 5.42
N ALA A 383 9.02 7.39 4.41
CA ALA A 383 9.43 8.36 3.41
C ALA A 383 8.26 8.74 2.49
N VAL A 384 8.15 10.03 2.17
CA VAL A 384 7.19 10.59 1.23
C VAL A 384 7.91 11.52 0.25
N MET A 385 7.62 11.39 -1.06
CA MET A 385 8.37 12.12 -2.10
C MET A 385 7.84 13.52 -2.40
N ALA A 386 6.53 13.70 -2.24
CA ALA A 386 5.81 14.93 -2.57
C ALA A 386 5.25 15.59 -1.31
N ALA A 387 6.07 15.72 -0.27
CA ALA A 387 5.65 16.20 1.04
C ALA A 387 5.03 17.61 0.97
N GLY A 388 5.57 18.46 0.10
CA GLY A 388 5.13 19.84 -0.05
C GLY A 388 3.73 20.00 -0.65
N VAL A 389 3.09 18.94 -1.16
CA VAL A 389 1.68 18.98 -1.56
C VAL A 389 0.77 19.48 -0.44
N CYS A 390 1.18 19.32 0.83
CA CYS A 390 0.47 19.85 1.99
C CYS A 390 0.29 21.37 1.93
N LEU A 391 1.14 22.11 1.22
CA LEU A 391 1.01 23.57 1.03
C LEU A 391 -0.30 23.97 0.35
N LEU A 392 -0.87 23.07 -0.46
CA LEU A 392 -2.10 23.31 -1.21
C LEU A 392 -3.38 23.09 -0.38
N TRP A 393 -3.26 22.70 0.90
CA TRP A 393 -4.39 22.36 1.77
C TRP A 393 -5.57 23.37 1.76
N PRO A 394 -5.36 24.72 1.69
CA PRO A 394 -6.47 25.67 1.70
C PRO A 394 -7.38 25.57 0.46
N PHE A 395 -6.86 25.05 -0.65
CA PHE A 395 -7.54 25.00 -1.93
C PHE A 395 -8.24 23.64 -2.18
N LEU A 396 -7.82 22.59 -1.48
CA LEU A 396 -8.24 21.21 -1.75
C LEU A 396 -9.74 21.01 -1.59
N ARG A 397 -10.34 21.56 -0.52
CA ARG A 397 -11.79 21.43 -0.28
C ARG A 397 -12.61 21.98 -1.43
N ARG A 398 -12.28 23.18 -1.92
CA ARG A 398 -13.00 23.81 -3.03
C ARG A 398 -12.84 23.01 -4.32
N MET A 399 -11.65 22.47 -4.59
CA MET A 399 -11.41 21.62 -5.76
C MET A 399 -12.27 20.37 -5.72
N PHE A 400 -12.25 19.63 -4.60
CA PHE A 400 -12.98 18.38 -4.47
C PHE A 400 -14.50 18.59 -4.49
N ALA A 401 -15.00 19.70 -3.90
CA ALA A 401 -16.41 20.08 -3.99
C ALA A 401 -16.84 20.34 -5.44
N ARG A 402 -16.06 21.13 -6.20
CA ARG A 402 -16.34 21.43 -7.62
C ARG A 402 -16.36 20.19 -8.49
N ARG A 403 -15.51 19.21 -8.19
CA ARG A 403 -15.45 17.90 -8.85
C ARG A 403 -16.58 16.94 -8.43
N GLY A 404 -17.45 17.33 -7.49
CA GLY A 404 -18.49 16.45 -6.96
C GLY A 404 -17.95 15.24 -6.19
N LEU A 405 -16.75 15.33 -5.63
CA LEU A 405 -16.13 14.23 -4.87
C LEU A 405 -16.59 14.19 -3.42
N LEU A 406 -17.09 15.31 -2.90
CA LEU A 406 -17.49 15.49 -1.49
C LEU A 406 -18.99 15.27 -1.29
N ASP A 407 -19.36 14.83 -0.08
CA ASP A 407 -20.76 14.77 0.34
C ASP A 407 -21.40 16.18 0.39
N ASP A 408 -22.73 16.25 0.45
CA ASP A 408 -23.48 17.52 0.47
C ASP A 408 -23.09 18.46 1.63
N LYS A 409 -22.52 17.91 2.72
CA LYS A 409 -22.08 18.66 3.91
C LYS A 409 -20.60 19.07 3.83
N GLU A 410 -19.88 18.62 2.80
CA GLU A 410 -18.44 18.70 2.62
C GLU A 410 -17.63 18.23 3.84
N THR A 411 -18.17 17.24 4.57
CA THR A 411 -17.53 16.61 5.74
C THR A 411 -16.78 15.34 5.39
N GLY A 412 -17.06 14.77 4.22
CA GLY A 412 -16.52 13.51 3.74
C GLY A 412 -16.60 13.41 2.21
N PHE A 413 -16.29 12.22 1.70
CA PHE A 413 -16.36 11.88 0.27
C PHE A 413 -17.64 11.09 -0.04
N VAL A 414 -18.22 11.30 -1.23
CA VAL A 414 -19.46 10.60 -1.66
C VAL A 414 -19.30 9.08 -1.77
N SER A 415 -18.08 8.61 -2.03
CA SER A 415 -17.76 7.19 -2.15
C SER A 415 -16.27 6.92 -1.94
N LEU A 416 -15.91 5.64 -1.79
CA LEU A 416 -14.50 5.23 -1.76
C LEU A 416 -13.79 5.56 -3.08
N ALA A 417 -14.46 5.37 -4.22
CA ALA A 417 -13.91 5.70 -5.53
C ALA A 417 -13.63 7.20 -5.67
N ALA A 418 -14.53 8.06 -5.19
CA ALA A 418 -14.31 9.51 -5.18
C ALA A 418 -13.12 9.91 -4.29
N ARG A 419 -12.96 9.23 -3.14
CA ARG A 419 -11.82 9.44 -2.25
C ARG A 419 -10.50 9.00 -2.88
N GLN A 420 -10.45 7.84 -3.51
CA GLN A 420 -9.29 7.35 -4.25
C GLN A 420 -8.96 8.24 -5.46
N ARG A 421 -9.98 8.82 -6.11
CA ARG A 421 -9.78 9.81 -7.17
C ARG A 421 -9.13 11.08 -6.63
N ALA A 422 -9.59 11.58 -5.49
CA ALA A 422 -8.96 12.74 -4.82
C ALA A 422 -7.48 12.47 -4.45
N VAL A 423 -7.16 11.26 -3.99
CA VAL A 423 -5.78 10.83 -3.73
C VAL A 423 -4.92 10.93 -5.00
N LEU A 424 -5.40 10.45 -6.13
CA LEU A 424 -4.69 10.57 -7.41
C LEU A 424 -4.52 12.03 -7.84
N LEU A 425 -5.54 12.86 -7.68
CA LEU A 425 -5.48 14.29 -8.01
C LEU A 425 -4.44 15.03 -7.17
N LEU A 426 -4.28 14.70 -5.89
CA LEU A 426 -3.21 15.25 -5.05
C LEU A 426 -1.82 14.86 -5.55
N HIS A 427 -1.63 13.60 -5.94
CA HIS A 427 -0.39 13.16 -6.58
C HIS A 427 -0.10 13.98 -7.84
N HIS A 428 -1.09 14.10 -8.73
CA HIS A 428 -0.98 14.88 -9.96
C HIS A 428 -0.69 16.37 -9.73
N LEU A 429 -1.30 16.98 -8.70
CA LEU A 429 -0.99 18.37 -8.34
C LEU A 429 0.49 18.54 -8.02
N ALA A 430 1.06 17.60 -7.27
CA ALA A 430 2.45 17.68 -6.84
C ALA A 430 3.46 17.30 -7.93
N THR A 431 3.18 16.26 -8.72
CA THR A 431 4.16 15.68 -9.65
C THR A 431 3.88 16.01 -11.13
N GLY A 432 2.62 16.28 -11.47
CA GLY A 432 2.17 16.36 -12.86
C GLY A 432 1.93 15.01 -13.55
N GLU A 433 2.22 13.90 -12.88
CA GLU A 433 1.99 12.56 -13.41
C GLU A 433 0.49 12.23 -13.43
N THR A 434 0.03 11.53 -14.45
CA THR A 434 -1.39 11.15 -14.61
C THR A 434 -1.72 9.81 -13.96
N ASP A 435 -0.71 9.05 -13.58
CA ASP A 435 -0.79 7.79 -12.84
C ASP A 435 0.11 7.85 -11.60
N ALA A 436 -0.03 6.85 -10.72
CA ALA A 436 0.80 6.77 -9.52
C ALA A 436 0.96 5.32 -9.06
N PRO A 437 2.17 4.88 -8.70
CA PRO A 437 2.34 3.68 -7.88
C PRO A 437 1.79 3.93 -6.48
N GLU A 438 1.25 2.90 -5.82
CA GLU A 438 0.60 3.01 -4.51
C GLU A 438 1.54 3.58 -3.43
N PHE A 439 2.83 3.23 -3.48
CA PHE A 439 3.80 3.74 -2.52
C PHE A 439 4.00 5.26 -2.59
N ALA A 440 3.74 5.89 -3.73
CA ALA A 440 3.80 7.34 -3.88
C ALA A 440 2.57 8.05 -3.25
N LEU A 441 1.49 7.29 -2.99
CA LEU A 441 0.21 7.82 -2.53
C LEU A 441 0.09 7.93 -1.01
N LEU A 442 1.14 7.64 -0.25
CA LEU A 442 1.07 7.64 1.22
C LEU A 442 0.57 8.97 1.82
N LEU A 443 1.20 10.10 1.50
CA LEU A 443 0.75 11.40 1.98
C LEU A 443 -0.62 11.81 1.39
N PRO A 444 -0.86 11.66 0.08
CA PRO A 444 -2.19 11.84 -0.51
C PRO A 444 -3.30 11.06 0.22
N LYS A 445 -3.10 9.77 0.54
CA LYS A 445 -4.05 8.96 1.32
C LYS A 445 -4.38 9.62 2.65
N VAL A 446 -3.36 10.04 3.39
CA VAL A 446 -3.52 10.66 4.72
C VAL A 446 -4.27 11.99 4.64
N LEU A 447 -3.94 12.85 3.66
CA LEU A 447 -4.65 14.12 3.43
C LEU A 447 -6.13 13.91 3.03
N CYS A 448 -6.43 12.81 2.32
CA CYS A 448 -7.79 12.41 1.97
C CYS A 448 -8.48 11.57 3.07
N GLY A 449 -7.86 11.38 4.24
CA GLY A 449 -8.44 10.62 5.36
C GLY A 449 -8.50 9.10 5.15
N LEU A 450 -7.75 8.56 4.18
CA LEU A 450 -7.53 7.13 4.03
C LEU A 450 -6.41 6.64 4.96
N PRO A 451 -6.58 5.49 5.64
CA PRO A 451 -5.50 4.83 6.35
C PRO A 451 -4.31 4.52 5.40
N PRO A 452 -3.05 4.71 5.84
CA PRO A 452 -1.87 4.39 5.05
C PRO A 452 -1.86 2.96 4.47
N SER A 453 -2.25 2.00 5.30
CA SER A 453 -2.26 0.58 5.01
C SER A 453 -3.44 0.12 4.16
N ASP A 454 -4.42 0.99 3.88
CA ASP A 454 -5.55 0.63 3.03
C ASP A 454 -5.12 0.64 1.56
N PRO A 455 -5.53 -0.35 0.76
CA PRO A 455 -5.21 -0.39 -0.67
C PRO A 455 -5.84 0.81 -1.39
N CYS A 456 -5.08 1.42 -2.29
CA CYS A 456 -5.59 2.47 -3.17
C CYS A 456 -5.44 2.03 -4.63
N GLU A 457 -6.58 1.72 -5.25
CA GLU A 457 -6.63 1.22 -6.61
C GLU A 457 -6.84 2.39 -7.57
N ILE A 458 -5.83 2.70 -8.36
CA ILE A 458 -5.92 3.73 -9.41
C ILE A 458 -6.49 3.09 -10.67
N ALA A 459 -7.82 3.02 -10.79
CA ALA A 459 -8.44 2.36 -11.94
C ALA A 459 -8.07 3.02 -13.27
N GLU A 460 -8.08 4.34 -13.32
CA GLU A 460 -7.89 5.13 -14.54
C GLU A 460 -6.94 6.30 -14.29
N PRO A 461 -6.13 6.70 -15.29
CA PRO A 461 -5.31 7.91 -15.21
C PRO A 461 -6.15 9.19 -15.03
N VAL A 462 -5.49 10.29 -14.67
CA VAL A 462 -6.07 11.63 -14.61
C VAL A 462 -6.50 12.07 -16.00
N THR A 463 -7.76 12.52 -16.15
CA THR A 463 -8.31 12.96 -17.45
C THR A 463 -7.82 14.35 -17.83
N GLU A 464 -7.90 14.72 -19.11
CA GLU A 464 -7.51 16.06 -19.58
C GLU A 464 -8.29 17.18 -18.86
N THR A 465 -9.59 16.97 -18.60
CA THR A 465 -10.41 17.90 -17.81
C THR A 465 -9.84 18.10 -16.41
N GLU A 466 -9.44 17.02 -15.74
CA GLU A 466 -8.87 17.10 -14.40
C GLU A 466 -7.47 17.73 -14.39
N GLN A 467 -6.68 17.51 -15.44
CA GLN A 467 -5.39 18.19 -15.61
C GLN A 467 -5.58 19.70 -15.73
N ALA A 468 -6.58 20.14 -16.51
CA ALA A 468 -6.92 21.56 -16.64
C ALA A 468 -7.38 22.17 -15.31
N GLU A 469 -8.21 21.45 -14.54
CA GLU A 469 -8.64 21.90 -13.21
C GLU A 469 -7.48 21.95 -12.20
N ALA A 470 -6.57 20.98 -12.25
CA ALA A 470 -5.38 20.97 -11.43
C ALA A 470 -4.46 22.16 -11.76
N ALA A 471 -4.28 22.48 -13.04
CA ALA A 471 -3.53 23.66 -13.48
C ALA A 471 -4.15 24.95 -12.94
N GLN A 472 -5.49 25.10 -13.04
CA GLN A 472 -6.20 26.26 -12.49
C GLN A 472 -6.03 26.40 -10.97
N LEU A 473 -5.97 25.28 -10.23
CA LEU A 473 -5.69 25.32 -8.79
C LEU A 473 -4.27 25.80 -8.51
N LEU A 474 -3.28 25.31 -9.25
CA LEU A 474 -1.89 25.75 -9.09
C LEU A 474 -1.75 27.25 -9.39
N ASP A 475 -2.37 27.73 -10.47
CA ASP A 475 -2.39 29.16 -10.79
C ASP A 475 -3.05 29.99 -9.69
N ALA A 476 -4.17 29.53 -9.13
CA ALA A 476 -4.83 30.20 -8.01
C ALA A 476 -3.97 30.20 -6.75
N ALA A 477 -3.26 29.11 -6.46
CA ALA A 477 -2.34 29.01 -5.33
C ALA A 477 -1.15 29.98 -5.49
N ILE A 478 -0.57 30.07 -6.69
CA ILE A 478 0.51 31.01 -7.02
C ILE A 478 0.03 32.45 -6.87
N ALA A 479 -1.14 32.77 -7.42
CA ALA A 479 -1.73 34.10 -7.31
C ALA A 479 -2.00 34.50 -5.85
N HIS A 480 -2.42 33.55 -5.01
CA HIS A 480 -2.61 33.80 -3.57
C HIS A 480 -1.29 33.93 -2.81
N ALA A 481 -0.25 33.21 -3.26
CA ALA A 481 1.11 33.24 -2.72
C ALA A 481 1.96 34.36 -3.36
N SER A 482 1.51 35.62 -3.29
CA SER A 482 2.17 36.76 -3.96
C SER A 482 3.67 36.91 -3.65
N CYS A 483 4.13 36.41 -2.50
CA CYS A 483 5.55 36.37 -2.12
C CYS A 483 6.44 35.49 -3.02
N LEU A 484 5.87 34.55 -3.79
CA LEU A 484 6.60 33.64 -4.68
C LEU A 484 6.94 34.28 -6.04
N GLY A 485 6.41 35.48 -6.33
CA GLY A 485 6.68 36.19 -7.58
C GLY A 485 6.12 35.48 -8.81
N ALA A 486 6.84 35.55 -9.93
CA ALA A 486 6.44 34.98 -11.22
C ALA A 486 6.83 33.50 -11.37
N ILE A 487 6.58 32.68 -10.34
CA ILE A 487 6.82 31.24 -10.42
C ILE A 487 5.76 30.57 -11.31
N SER A 488 6.17 29.65 -12.17
CA SER A 488 5.24 28.85 -12.98
C SER A 488 4.69 27.66 -12.17
N PRO A 489 3.58 27.01 -12.59
CA PRO A 489 3.13 25.76 -11.97
C PRO A 489 4.21 24.67 -11.93
N ALA A 490 5.02 24.54 -12.99
CA ALA A 490 6.16 23.63 -13.01
C ALA A 490 7.23 24.02 -11.98
N GLY A 491 7.57 25.31 -11.89
CA GLY A 491 8.51 25.82 -10.89
C GLY A 491 8.01 25.61 -9.46
N LEU A 492 6.71 25.77 -9.21
CA LEU A 492 6.08 25.50 -7.91
C LEU A 492 6.22 24.02 -7.54
N ARG A 493 5.96 23.12 -8.48
CA ARG A 493 6.14 21.67 -8.28
C ARG A 493 7.58 21.34 -7.91
N GLU A 494 8.55 21.76 -8.70
CA GLU A 494 9.96 21.45 -8.51
C GLU A 494 10.54 22.06 -7.22
N THR A 495 10.16 23.29 -6.90
CA THR A 495 10.77 24.04 -5.79
C THR A 495 10.13 23.67 -4.45
N PHE A 496 8.79 23.55 -4.42
CA PHE A 496 8.04 23.50 -3.16
C PHE A 496 7.22 22.23 -2.97
N LEU A 497 6.63 21.62 -4.02
CA LEU A 497 5.72 20.47 -3.84
C LEU A 497 6.44 19.12 -3.85
N MET A 498 7.34 18.89 -4.81
CA MET A 498 8.15 17.66 -4.96
C MET A 498 9.34 17.67 -4.00
N ARG A 499 9.04 17.69 -2.71
CA ARG A 499 10.03 17.68 -1.65
C ARG A 499 9.98 16.39 -0.87
N PRO A 500 11.14 15.72 -0.66
CA PRO A 500 11.19 14.57 0.20
C PRO A 500 10.84 14.98 1.64
N GLY A 501 10.16 14.09 2.34
CA GLY A 501 9.84 14.27 3.75
C GLY A 501 9.64 12.93 4.45
N LEU A 502 9.50 13.01 5.77
CA LEU A 502 9.22 11.89 6.65
C LEU A 502 7.85 12.09 7.29
N LEU A 503 6.95 11.13 7.09
CA LEU A 503 5.64 11.09 7.71
C LEU A 503 5.64 10.08 8.85
N GLY A 504 5.29 10.53 10.05
CA GLY A 504 5.09 9.67 11.21
C GLY A 504 3.87 10.11 12.01
N THR A 505 3.74 9.56 13.21
CA THR A 505 2.73 9.97 14.18
C THR A 505 3.39 10.40 15.48
N ARG A 506 2.84 11.41 16.13
CA ARG A 506 3.32 11.89 17.43
C ARG A 506 2.15 12.48 18.21
N ASP A 507 1.99 12.06 19.46
CA ASP A 507 0.98 12.58 20.39
C ASP A 507 -0.46 12.54 19.80
N GLY A 508 -0.78 11.49 19.02
CA GLY A 508 -2.08 11.32 18.38
C GLY A 508 -2.32 12.18 17.13
N ALA A 509 -1.33 12.93 16.66
CA ALA A 509 -1.36 13.70 15.41
C ALA A 509 -0.39 13.13 14.37
N TRP A 510 -0.64 13.45 13.09
CA TRP A 510 0.35 13.22 12.03
C TRP A 510 1.48 14.22 12.16
N LEU A 511 2.71 13.77 11.95
CA LEU A 511 3.91 14.60 11.92
C LEU A 511 4.58 14.45 10.56
N LEU A 512 4.58 15.52 9.77
CA LEU A 512 5.26 15.60 8.48
C LEU A 512 6.51 16.48 8.63
N ARG A 513 7.68 15.92 8.36
CA ARG A 513 8.96 16.63 8.42
C ARG A 513 9.55 16.75 7.03
N LEU A 514 9.98 17.94 6.67
CA LEU A 514 10.67 18.21 5.41
C LEU A 514 12.09 18.71 5.72
N GLU A 515 13.01 18.53 4.78
CA GLU A 515 14.36 19.06 4.89
C GLU A 515 14.38 20.54 4.50
N ARG A 516 14.76 21.46 5.40
CA ARG A 516 14.81 22.91 5.11
C ARG A 516 15.75 23.26 3.95
N ARG A 517 15.26 24.05 2.99
CA ARG A 517 16.00 24.54 1.81
C ARG A 517 16.03 26.07 1.75
N SER A 518 16.98 26.64 1.00
CA SER A 518 17.11 28.10 0.83
C SER A 518 15.83 28.81 0.38
N PRO A 519 14.99 28.26 -0.53
CA PRO A 519 13.73 28.88 -0.94
C PRO A 519 12.68 28.99 0.19
N ASP A 520 12.85 28.30 1.32
CA ASP A 520 11.84 28.19 2.39
C ASP A 520 11.62 29.50 3.13
N VAL A 521 12.57 30.43 3.03
CA VAL A 521 12.39 31.80 3.53
C VAL A 521 11.17 32.49 2.90
N LEU A 522 10.76 32.06 1.70
CA LEU A 522 9.54 32.56 1.05
C LEU A 522 8.28 31.94 1.67
N LEU A 523 8.35 30.72 2.19
CA LEU A 523 7.21 30.05 2.82
C LEU A 523 6.78 30.77 4.11
N GLU A 524 7.73 31.36 4.84
CA GLU A 524 7.45 32.17 6.04
C GLU A 524 6.58 33.41 5.74
N ARG A 525 6.46 33.79 4.47
CA ARG A 525 5.69 34.95 4.00
C ARG A 525 4.33 34.58 3.40
N LEU A 526 3.95 33.29 3.42
CA LEU A 526 2.65 32.86 2.91
C LEU A 526 1.49 33.38 3.78
N PRO A 527 0.34 33.74 3.19
CA PRO A 527 -0.78 34.32 3.94
C PRO A 527 -1.61 33.31 4.74
N TRP A 528 -1.19 32.04 4.82
CA TRP A 528 -1.88 30.98 5.57
C TRP A 528 -0.91 30.17 6.44
N THR A 529 -1.44 29.46 7.43
CA THR A 529 -0.66 28.64 8.34
C THR A 529 -0.07 27.41 7.65
N LEU A 530 1.21 27.17 7.88
CA LEU A 530 1.95 26.01 7.37
C LEU A 530 2.21 24.94 8.43
N GLN A 531 2.17 25.30 9.72
CA GLN A 531 2.57 24.41 10.81
C GLN A 531 1.51 23.36 11.16
N TRP A 532 0.23 23.71 11.05
CA TRP A 532 -0.88 22.83 11.40
C TRP A 532 -1.94 22.92 10.33
N LEU A 533 -2.40 21.75 9.88
CA LEU A 533 -3.53 21.63 8.97
C LEU A 533 -4.44 20.49 9.41
N ARG A 534 -5.74 20.68 9.16
CA ARG A 534 -6.77 19.67 9.35
C ARG A 534 -7.90 19.91 8.35
N LEU A 535 -8.05 19.00 7.40
CA LEU A 535 -9.19 18.97 6.48
C LEU A 535 -10.41 18.31 7.16
N PRO A 536 -11.66 18.62 6.74
CA PRO A 536 -12.87 18.15 7.41
C PRO A 536 -12.96 16.63 7.58
N TRP A 537 -12.45 15.88 6.60
CA TRP A 537 -12.47 14.41 6.55
C TRP A 537 -11.24 13.74 7.16
N MET A 538 -10.26 14.50 7.67
CA MET A 538 -9.07 13.93 8.31
C MET A 538 -9.38 13.38 9.70
N GLN A 539 -8.88 12.17 9.99
CA GLN A 539 -9.03 11.52 11.29
C GLN A 539 -8.25 12.23 12.40
N ALA A 540 -7.07 12.77 12.08
CA ALA A 540 -6.20 13.50 12.99
C ALA A 540 -5.61 14.71 12.28
N ALA A 541 -5.28 15.77 13.04
CA ALA A 541 -4.56 16.92 12.50
C ALA A 541 -3.14 16.53 12.08
N MET A 542 -2.56 17.32 11.18
CA MET A 542 -1.17 17.17 10.75
C MET A 542 -0.36 18.39 11.18
N ARG A 543 0.72 18.12 11.90
CA ARG A 543 1.79 19.08 12.17
C ARG A 543 2.85 18.95 11.08
N VAL A 544 3.26 20.08 10.50
CA VAL A 544 4.32 20.14 9.49
C VAL A 544 5.50 20.92 10.07
N GLU A 545 6.68 20.31 9.99
CA GLU A 545 7.96 20.90 10.38
C GLU A 545 8.83 21.03 9.12
N TRP A 546 9.20 22.26 8.77
CA TRP A 546 10.01 22.61 7.60
C TRP A 546 11.50 22.72 7.91
#